data_AF-A0A1I6X6M4-F1
#
_entry.id   AF-A0A1I6X6M4-F1
#
_cell.length_a   1.000
_cell.length_b   1.000
_cell.length_c   1.000
_cell.angle_alpha   90.00
_cell.angle_beta   90.00
_cell.angle_gamma   90.00
#
_symmetry.space_group_name_H-M   'P 1'
#
loop_
_entity.id
_entity.type
_entity.pdbx_description
1 polymer ?
#
loop_
_entity_poly.entity_id
_entity_poly.type
_entity_poly.pdbx_seq_one_letter_code
_entity_poly.pdbx_strand_id
1 'polypeptide(L)' 'MIMNGQYNARPYSKAEIPEVQIDYRGLVQYAKALNKTVPELTDAEKEMFIKNMTMDEVREKMLP' A
#
# COMPACT_ATOMS: atom_id res chain seq x y z
N MET A 1 8.46 16.71 -29.04
CA MET A 1 7.73 16.87 -27.75
C MET A 1 6.25 16.70 -28.03
N ILE A 2 5.62 15.67 -27.47
CA ILE A 2 4.26 15.66 -26.92
C ILE A 2 4.09 14.33 -26.17
N MET A 3 4.34 14.32 -24.86
CA MET A 3 3.92 13.22 -23.99
C MET A 3 2.43 13.42 -23.73
N ASN A 4 1.57 12.78 -24.53
CA ASN A 4 0.14 12.73 -24.25
C ASN A 4 -0.13 11.72 -23.14
N GLY A 5 0.13 12.11 -21.90
CA GLY A 5 -0.37 11.43 -20.71
C GLY A 5 -1.81 11.82 -20.47
N GLN A 6 -2.75 11.28 -21.26
CA GLN A 6 -4.17 11.34 -20.91
C GLN A 6 -4.39 10.44 -19.70
N TYR A 7 -4.27 11.00 -18.49
CA TYR A 7 -4.79 10.36 -17.30
C TYR A 7 -6.31 10.37 -17.41
N ASN A 8 -6.87 9.22 -17.69
CA ASN A 8 -8.31 9.02 -17.74
C ASN A 8 -8.82 9.02 -16.29
N ALA A 9 -9.09 10.21 -15.75
CA ALA A 9 -9.59 10.42 -14.40
C ALA A 9 -11.06 9.95 -14.30
N ARG A 10 -11.27 8.64 -14.40
CA ARG A 10 -12.54 7.99 -14.09
C ARG A 10 -12.46 7.36 -12.71
N PRO A 11 -13.58 7.31 -11.96
CA PRO A 11 -13.63 6.55 -10.72
C PRO A 11 -13.26 5.08 -10.96
N TYR A 12 -12.49 4.51 -10.03
CA TYR A 12 -12.26 3.07 -9.99
C TYR A 12 -13.53 2.35 -9.54
N SER A 13 -13.89 1.30 -10.25
CA SER A 13 -14.91 0.36 -9.80
C SER A 13 -14.37 -0.50 -8.65
N LYS A 14 -15.27 -1.04 -7.82
CA LYS A 14 -14.88 -1.89 -6.68
C LYS A 14 -14.00 -3.08 -7.10
N ALA A 15 -14.23 -3.63 -8.30
CA ALA A 15 -13.45 -4.73 -8.85
C ALA A 15 -12.02 -4.34 -9.25
N GLU A 16 -11.76 -3.04 -9.45
CA GLU A 16 -10.43 -2.50 -9.74
C GLU A 16 -9.63 -2.21 -8.46
N ILE A 17 -10.30 -2.15 -7.30
CA ILE A 17 -9.61 -1.90 -6.02
C ILE A 17 -8.96 -3.22 -5.56
N PRO A 18 -7.63 -3.27 -5.42
CA PRO A 18 -6.95 -4.47 -4.96
C PRO A 18 -7.37 -4.82 -3.53
N GLU A 19 -7.74 -6.07 -3.31
CA GLU A 19 -8.04 -6.58 -1.98
C GLU A 19 -6.74 -6.93 -1.26
N VAL A 20 -6.26 -6.02 -0.41
CA VAL A 20 -5.10 -6.23 0.45
C VAL A 20 -5.56 -6.40 1.90
N GLN A 21 -5.19 -7.51 2.52
CA GLN A 21 -5.47 -7.76 3.93
C GLN A 21 -4.32 -7.24 4.79
N ILE A 22 -4.54 -6.13 5.50
CA ILE A 22 -3.53 -5.49 6.35
C ILE A 22 -4.06 -5.36 7.77
N ASP A 23 -3.28 -5.78 8.76
CA ASP A 23 -3.53 -5.45 10.17
C ASP A 23 -3.02 -4.04 10.49
N TYR A 24 -3.86 -3.04 10.18
CA TYR A 24 -3.54 -1.64 10.47
C TYR A 24 -3.40 -1.36 11.98
N ARG A 25 -4.10 -2.10 12.85
CA ARG A 25 -4.01 -1.87 14.29
C ARG A 25 -2.65 -2.33 14.81
N GLY A 26 -2.23 -3.54 14.44
CA GLY A 26 -0.91 -4.07 14.76
C GLY A 26 0.20 -3.19 14.18
N LEU A 27 0.08 -2.78 12.91
CA LEU A 27 1.06 -1.93 12.24
C LEU A 27 1.26 -0.58 12.95
N VAL A 28 0.16 0.09 13.31
CA VAL A 28 0.22 1.38 14.02
C VAL A 28 0.77 1.22 15.43
N GLN A 29 0.40 0.15 16.14
CA GLN A 29 0.94 -0.14 17.47
C GLN A 29 2.45 -0.40 17.42
N TYR A 30 2.92 -1.14 16.42
CA TYR A 30 4.33 -1.42 16.21
C TYR A 30 5.14 -0.14 15.93
N ALA A 31 4.65 0.70 15.00
CA ALA A 31 5.29 1.99 14.71
C ALA A 31 5.43 2.84 15.99
N LYS A 32 4.35 2.95 16.77
CA LYS A 32 4.34 3.67 18.04
C LYS A 32 5.32 3.10 19.06
N ALA A 33 5.43 1.78 19.16
CA ALA A 33 6.37 1.13 20.07
C ALA A 33 7.84 1.46 19.72
N LEU A 34 8.13 1.70 18.44
CA LEU A 34 9.46 2.13 17.96
C LEU A 34 9.66 3.65 17.99
N ASN A 35 8.68 4.42 18.49
CA ASN A 35 8.67 5.88 18.43
C ASN A 35 8.83 6.42 16.99
N LYS A 36 8.23 5.72 16.02
CA LYS A 36 8.19 6.06 14.59
C LYS A 36 6.75 6.20 14.10
N THR A 37 6.57 6.78 12.93
CA THR A 37 5.32 6.75 12.16
C THR A 37 5.31 5.59 11.17
N VAL A 38 4.13 5.16 10.71
CA VAL A 38 4.00 4.06 9.73
C VAL A 38 4.82 4.29 8.45
N PRO A 39 4.88 5.50 7.87
CA PRO A 39 5.74 5.77 6.71
C PRO A 39 7.23 5.50 6.95
N GLU A 40 7.72 5.73 8.17
CA GLU A 40 9.13 5.55 8.58
C GLU A 40 9.53 4.09 8.82
N LEU A 41 8.58 3.16 8.76
CA LEU A 41 8.87 1.74 8.80
C LEU A 41 9.42 1.28 7.44
N THR A 42 10.38 0.36 7.49
CA THR A 42 10.90 -0.35 6.31
C THR A 42 9.81 -1.23 5.69
N ASP A 43 10.00 -1.63 4.45
CA ASP A 43 9.06 -2.50 3.75
C ASP A 43 8.95 -3.86 4.45
N ALA A 44 10.07 -4.44 4.89
CA ALA A 44 10.09 -5.67 5.68
C ALA A 44 9.30 -5.55 6.99
N GLU A 45 9.37 -4.41 7.67
CA GLU A 45 8.57 -4.16 8.89
C GLU A 45 7.07 -4.09 8.58
N LYS A 46 6.69 -3.50 7.44
CA LYS A 46 5.29 -3.38 7.00
C LYS A 46 4.73 -4.73 6.57
N GLU A 47 5.52 -5.53 5.86
CA GLU A 47 5.14 -6.86 5.37
C GLU A 47 4.69 -7.81 6.48
N MET A 48 5.25 -7.70 7.69
CA MET A 48 4.80 -8.49 8.85
C MET A 48 3.29 -8.35 9.15
N PHE A 49 2.68 -7.25 8.73
CA PHE A 49 1.28 -6.92 8.96
C PHE A 49 0.40 -7.11 7.72
N ILE A 50 0.98 -7.52 6.59
CA ILE A 50 0.27 -7.78 5.34
C ILE A 50 0.13 -9.29 5.19
N LYS A 51 -1.11 -9.78 5.00
CA LYS A 51 -1.35 -11.21 4.83
C LYS A 51 -1.22 -11.61 3.37
N ASN A 52 -0.46 -12.69 3.13
CA ASN A 52 -0.32 -13.36 1.83
C ASN A 52 0.21 -12.47 0.69
N MET A 53 0.87 -11.36 1.00
CA MET A 53 1.43 -10.44 0.01
C MET A 53 2.68 -9.74 0.58
N THR A 54 3.63 -9.46 -0.29
CA THR A 54 4.78 -8.58 -0.07
C THR A 54 4.42 -7.12 -0.34
N MET A 55 5.25 -6.18 0.11
CA MET A 55 5.02 -4.77 -0.18
C MET A 55 5.21 -4.44 -1.66
N ASP A 56 6.08 -5.16 -2.36
CA ASP A 56 6.22 -5.04 -3.82
C ASP A 56 4.96 -5.51 -4.54
N GLU A 57 4.38 -6.65 -4.16
CA GLU A 57 3.09 -7.10 -4.72
C GLU A 57 1.95 -6.12 -4.40
N VAL A 58 1.98 -5.47 -3.23
CA VAL A 58 1.02 -4.40 -2.90
C VAL A 58 1.21 -3.20 -3.82
N ARG A 59 2.46 -2.80 -4.12
CA ARG A 59 2.75 -1.71 -5.05
C ARG A 59 2.37 -2.03 -6.49
N GLU A 60 2.58 -3.27 -6.93
CA GLU A 60 2.18 -3.72 -8.27
C GLU A 60 0.66 -3.84 -8.42
N LYS A 61 -0.04 -4.21 -7.34
CA LYS A 61 -1.50 -4.24 -7.32
C LYS A 61 -2.14 -2.87 -7.11
N MET A 62 -1.42 -1.93 -6.49
CA MET A 62 -1.87 -0.54 -6.40
C MET A 62 -1.95 0.02 -7.82
N LEU A 63 -3.12 0.57 -8.14
CA LEU A 63 -3.47 1.03 -9.48
C LEU A 63 -2.46 2.11 -9.99
N PRO A 64 -2.08 2.08 -11.27
CA PRO A 64 -1.34 3.16 -11.93
C PRO A 64 -2.17 4.43 -12.16
#